data_AF-A0A533WB04-F1
#
_entry.id   AF-A0A533WB04-F1
#
_cell.length_a   1.000
_cell.length_b   1.000
_cell.length_c   1.000
_cell.angle_alpha   90.00
_cell.angle_beta   90.00
_cell.angle_gamma   90.00
#
_symmetry.space_group_name_H-M   'P 1'
#
loop_
_entity.id
_entity.type
_entity.pdbx_description
1 polymer ?
#
loop_
_entity_poly.entity_id
_entity_poly.type
_entity_poly.pdbx_seq_one_letter_code
_entity_poly.pdbx_strand_id
1 'polypeptide(L)'
;MERLHSAHLVGIRTMTAKAYFHHRPWEEVMCGIAAILYKTGESTSSQAVGLQLREMLYSMRHRGVDSTGVNIAGQHFGTDYVVRVVVSEDQGASHVIEGVRNAVAALGGSVVFIDDFGRFRRIGLNYSGDLGKLSDSILSVKGAEIHSIGRSSEVIKDVGDAYELDKKHHFSKVNGTHGLGHVRLATESQVDITHSHPFWAYPFPDITVVHNGQLTNYHKLKREFQQRGFRFQTHNDSEVIAVYIADKLSRRRKLGDALEESLDDLDGTFTYVVSTDSGIGMAKDRWSAKPFVILETDEMVGVASEEVALRRIFPDDVRRIEPQEHEVLTWNVSLAPRIKVRLN
;
A
#
# COMPACT_ATOMS: atom_id res chain seq x y z
N MET A 1 34.28 29.29 64.72
CA MET A 1 32.96 29.64 64.12
C MET A 1 32.94 28.97 62.76
N GLU A 2 32.38 27.77 62.70
CA GLU A 2 31.16 27.42 61.94
C GLU A 2 31.52 26.99 60.50
N ARG A 3 31.44 25.69 60.16
CA ARG A 3 30.29 24.96 59.58
C ARG A 3 29.78 25.64 58.29
N LEU A 4 29.44 25.01 57.16
CA LEU A 4 29.33 23.62 56.69
C LEU A 4 29.01 23.69 55.17
N HIS A 5 29.26 22.59 54.45
CA HIS A 5 28.62 22.12 53.20
C HIS A 5 28.79 22.85 51.86
N SER A 6 29.38 22.15 50.88
CA SER A 6 28.71 21.46 49.74
C SER A 6 29.81 21.10 48.72
N ALA A 7 30.08 19.87 48.28
CA ALA A 7 29.29 18.83 47.63
C ALA A 7 30.08 18.44 46.35
N HIS A 8 30.19 17.13 46.12
CA HIS A 8 30.98 16.49 45.06
C HIS A 8 30.61 16.93 43.63
N LEU A 9 31.61 17.22 42.81
CA LEU A 9 31.51 17.21 41.35
C LEU A 9 32.21 15.96 40.81
N VAL A 10 31.41 14.93 40.52
CA VAL A 10 31.82 13.77 39.72
C VAL A 10 31.65 14.14 38.25
N GLY A 11 32.72 13.97 37.46
CA GLY A 11 32.79 14.37 36.07
C GLY A 11 31.79 13.64 35.17
N ILE A 12 31.07 14.42 34.37
CA ILE A 12 30.29 13.93 33.23
C ILE A 12 31.16 14.11 31.99
N ARG A 13 31.65 13.00 31.44
CA ARG A 13 32.20 12.95 30.07
C ARG A 13 31.04 13.19 29.11
N THR A 14 31.02 14.34 28.46
CA THR A 14 30.18 14.59 27.28
C THR A 14 30.64 13.67 26.14
N MET A 15 29.87 12.63 25.84
CA MET A 15 29.94 11.93 24.56
C MET A 15 29.27 12.82 23.51
N THR A 16 30.07 13.39 22.61
CA THR A 16 29.57 14.07 21.41
C THR A 16 29.09 13.01 20.41
N ALA A 17 27.78 12.76 20.39
CA ALA A 17 27.15 12.07 19.27
C ALA A 17 27.11 13.03 18.08
N LYS A 18 27.99 12.84 17.08
CA LYS A 18 27.83 13.44 15.75
C LYS A 18 26.64 12.76 15.06
N ALA A 19 25.45 13.32 15.22
CA ALA A 19 24.33 13.01 14.36
C ALA A 19 24.56 13.69 13.00
N TYR A 20 24.80 12.91 11.95
CA TYR A 20 24.83 13.38 10.57
C TYR A 20 23.39 13.69 10.13
N PHE A 21 22.86 14.84 10.55
CA PHE A 21 21.67 15.41 9.93
C PHE A 21 22.11 16.19 8.69
N HIS A 22 21.89 15.63 7.50
CA HIS A 22 21.84 16.44 6.30
C HIS A 22 20.57 17.30 6.39
N HIS A 23 20.72 18.60 6.64
CA HIS A 23 19.63 19.57 6.47
C HIS A 23 19.22 19.58 4.99
N ARG A 24 18.14 18.87 4.65
CA ARG A 24 17.43 19.11 3.39
C ARG A 24 16.46 20.27 3.60
N PRO A 25 16.36 21.23 2.67
CA PRO A 25 15.39 22.33 2.78
C PRO A 25 13.97 21.77 2.83
N TRP A 26 13.12 22.37 3.66
CA TRP A 26 11.73 21.98 3.91
C TRP A 26 10.85 21.92 2.64
N GLU A 27 11.31 22.52 1.55
CA GLU A 27 10.63 22.57 0.25
C GLU A 27 10.68 21.23 -0.53
N GLU A 28 11.52 20.27 -0.12
CA GLU A 28 11.73 18.98 -0.82
C GLU A 28 11.07 17.76 -0.15
N VAL A 29 10.20 17.98 0.84
CA VAL A 29 9.80 16.92 1.80
C VAL A 29 8.34 16.48 1.58
N MET A 30 8.08 15.65 0.56
CA MET A 30 6.73 15.11 0.36
C MET A 30 6.78 13.73 -0.28
N CYS A 31 6.04 12.76 0.27
CA CYS A 31 5.79 11.48 -0.38
C CYS A 31 5.19 11.63 -1.79
N GLY A 32 5.33 10.60 -2.61
CA GLY A 32 4.76 10.54 -3.96
C GLY A 32 3.81 9.36 -4.12
N ILE A 33 2.65 9.61 -4.72
CA ILE A 33 1.66 8.59 -5.12
C ILE A 33 1.69 8.44 -6.63
N ALA A 34 1.55 7.21 -7.13
CA ALA A 34 1.23 6.92 -8.52
C ALA A 34 0.18 5.80 -8.58
N ALA A 35 -0.75 5.86 -9.53
CA ALA A 35 -1.58 4.73 -9.90
C ALA A 35 -1.94 4.75 -11.39
N ILE A 36 -2.21 3.57 -11.93
CA ILE A 36 -2.61 3.36 -13.32
C ILE A 36 -3.74 2.34 -13.39
N LEU A 37 -4.66 2.52 -14.33
CA LEU A 37 -5.72 1.56 -14.62
C LEU A 37 -6.00 1.49 -16.11
N TYR A 38 -6.09 0.27 -16.64
CA TYR A 38 -6.61 -0.03 -17.98
C TYR A 38 -8.11 -0.29 -17.91
N LYS A 39 -8.87 0.53 -18.65
CA LYS A 39 -10.34 0.51 -18.62
C LYS A 39 -10.94 -0.74 -19.25
N THR A 40 -10.23 -1.40 -20.16
CA THR A 40 -10.70 -2.61 -20.86
C THR A 40 -10.28 -3.92 -20.19
N GLY A 41 -9.45 -3.84 -19.14
CA GLY A 41 -8.93 -5.01 -18.41
C GLY A 41 -7.79 -5.75 -19.11
N GLU A 42 -7.34 -5.28 -20.26
CA GLU A 42 -6.09 -5.71 -20.88
C GLU A 42 -5.20 -4.48 -21.04
N SER A 43 -3.92 -4.64 -20.71
CA SER A 43 -2.93 -3.62 -21.03
C SER A 43 -2.85 -3.52 -22.55
N THR A 44 -3.32 -2.41 -23.12
CA THR A 44 -3.15 -2.10 -24.56
C THR A 44 -1.68 -1.80 -24.87
N SER A 45 -0.92 -1.39 -23.86
CA SER A 45 0.54 -1.39 -23.88
C SER A 45 1.06 -2.83 -23.84
N SER A 46 2.05 -3.14 -24.68
CA SER A 46 2.81 -4.40 -24.58
C SER A 46 3.62 -4.53 -23.28
N GLN A 47 3.56 -3.52 -22.40
CA GLN A 47 4.29 -3.45 -21.15
C GLN A 47 3.43 -3.82 -19.94
N ALA A 48 4.02 -4.57 -19.02
CA ALA A 48 3.39 -4.92 -17.76
C ALA A 48 3.07 -3.68 -16.90
N VAL A 49 1.95 -3.73 -16.17
CA VAL A 49 1.54 -2.68 -15.20
C VAL A 49 2.66 -2.41 -14.19
N GLY A 50 3.34 -3.45 -13.72
CA GLY A 50 4.44 -3.27 -12.78
C GLY A 50 5.64 -2.52 -13.36
N LEU A 51 5.96 -2.69 -14.65
CA LEU A 51 7.05 -1.95 -15.30
C LEU A 51 6.70 -0.45 -15.33
N GLN A 52 5.48 -0.13 -15.72
CA GLN A 52 4.98 1.24 -15.79
C GLN A 52 5.01 1.91 -14.41
N LEU A 53 4.51 1.23 -13.37
CA LEU A 53 4.60 1.73 -11.99
C LEU A 53 6.04 1.95 -11.54
N ARG A 54 6.98 1.05 -11.88
CA ARG A 54 8.41 1.24 -11.54
C ARG A 54 8.94 2.55 -12.12
N GLU A 55 8.69 2.79 -13.41
CA GLU A 55 9.17 4.00 -14.10
C GLU A 55 8.54 5.27 -13.52
N MET A 56 7.23 5.24 -13.24
CA MET A 56 6.52 6.34 -12.59
C MET A 56 7.12 6.66 -11.22
N LEU A 57 7.26 5.65 -10.35
CA LEU A 57 7.74 5.83 -8.99
C LEU A 57 9.20 6.28 -8.95
N TYR A 58 10.06 5.73 -9.81
CA TYR A 58 11.45 6.14 -9.89
C TYR A 58 11.61 7.59 -10.35
N SER A 59 10.76 8.06 -11.27
CA SER A 59 10.78 9.47 -11.69
C SER A 59 10.41 10.45 -10.57
N MET A 60 9.73 9.97 -9.53
CA MET A 60 9.40 10.73 -8.33
C MET A 60 10.35 10.44 -7.17
N ARG A 61 11.50 9.78 -7.37
CA ARG A 61 12.41 9.43 -6.26
C ARG A 61 12.90 10.63 -5.45
N HIS A 62 12.91 11.85 -6.01
CA HIS A 62 13.24 13.07 -5.28
C HIS A 62 12.26 13.36 -4.14
N ARG A 63 11.02 12.84 -4.23
CA ARG A 63 10.00 12.88 -3.18
C ARG A 63 10.28 11.96 -2.00
N GLY A 64 11.07 10.91 -2.20
CA GLY A 64 11.39 9.94 -1.17
C GLY A 64 12.12 8.71 -1.71
N VAL A 65 13.16 8.30 -0.99
CA VAL A 65 13.98 7.11 -1.32
C VAL A 65 14.04 6.11 -0.17
N ASP A 66 13.34 6.36 0.94
CA ASP A 66 13.45 5.53 2.14
C ASP A 66 12.77 4.19 1.96
N SER A 67 11.62 4.19 1.28
CA SER A 67 10.91 2.97 0.93
C SER A 67 9.99 3.17 -0.26
N THR A 68 9.82 2.10 -1.02
CA THR A 68 8.89 2.03 -2.14
C THR A 68 7.94 0.86 -1.93
N GLY A 69 6.69 1.02 -2.37
CA GLY A 69 5.78 -0.11 -2.46
C GLY A 69 4.75 0.05 -3.56
N VAL A 70 4.20 -1.09 -3.97
CA VAL A 70 3.18 -1.21 -5.01
C VAL A 70 2.11 -2.23 -4.62
N ASN A 71 0.91 -2.06 -5.14
CA ASN A 71 -0.11 -3.10 -5.26
C ASN A 71 -0.47 -3.21 -6.74
N ILE A 72 -0.41 -4.43 -7.30
CA ILE A 72 -0.81 -4.70 -8.68
C ILE A 72 -1.98 -5.67 -8.63
N ALA A 73 -3.11 -5.26 -9.19
CA ALA A 73 -4.39 -5.97 -9.13
C ALA A 73 -4.85 -6.46 -10.51
N GLY A 74 -5.86 -7.33 -10.52
CA GLY A 74 -6.33 -7.98 -11.74
C GLY A 74 -5.44 -9.13 -12.22
N GLN A 75 -4.68 -9.74 -11.31
CA GLN A 75 -3.88 -10.93 -11.56
C GLN A 75 -4.74 -12.21 -11.43
N HIS A 76 -4.24 -13.30 -12.04
CA HIS A 76 -4.80 -14.64 -11.86
C HIS A 76 -3.72 -15.58 -11.31
N PHE A 77 -3.83 -15.92 -10.02
CA PHE A 77 -2.85 -16.77 -9.34
C PHE A 77 -3.16 -18.27 -9.40
N GLY A 78 -4.35 -18.67 -9.86
CA GLY A 78 -4.77 -20.07 -9.89
C GLY A 78 -5.11 -20.65 -8.50
N THR A 79 -5.32 -19.79 -7.51
CA THR A 79 -5.68 -20.13 -6.12
C THR A 79 -6.79 -19.20 -5.63
N ASP A 80 -7.48 -19.56 -4.54
CA ASP A 80 -8.53 -18.71 -3.96
C ASP A 80 -7.96 -17.40 -3.40
N TYR A 81 -6.78 -17.47 -2.78
CA TYR A 81 -6.07 -16.33 -2.23
C TYR A 81 -4.58 -16.41 -2.53
N VAL A 82 -3.95 -15.23 -2.59
CA VAL A 82 -2.52 -15.03 -2.48
C VAL A 82 -2.24 -14.25 -1.20
N VAL A 83 -1.29 -14.74 -0.40
CA VAL A 83 -0.86 -14.10 0.85
C VAL A 83 0.58 -13.64 0.70
N ARG A 84 0.82 -12.36 0.96
CA ARG A 84 2.18 -11.84 1.09
C ARG A 84 2.61 -11.90 2.55
N VAL A 85 3.58 -12.76 2.85
CA VAL A 85 4.11 -12.96 4.20
C VAL A 85 5.53 -12.43 4.29
N VAL A 86 5.85 -11.76 5.39
CA VAL A 86 7.22 -11.49 5.81
C VAL A 86 7.61 -12.51 6.87
N VAL A 87 8.79 -13.09 6.66
CA VAL A 87 9.41 -14.05 7.56
C VAL A 87 10.48 -13.31 8.35
N SER A 88 10.36 -13.32 9.67
CA SER A 88 11.34 -12.71 10.56
C SER A 88 12.70 -13.44 10.49
N GLU A 89 13.81 -12.72 10.64
CA GLU A 89 15.15 -13.29 10.49
C GLU A 89 15.56 -14.18 11.68
N ASP A 90 14.96 -13.95 12.85
CA ASP A 90 15.20 -14.73 14.08
C ASP A 90 14.53 -16.12 14.04
N GLN A 91 13.54 -16.30 13.17
CA GLN A 91 12.90 -17.59 12.93
C GLN A 91 13.42 -18.16 11.61
N GLY A 92 13.87 -19.41 11.62
CA GLY A 92 14.30 -20.06 10.37
C GLY A 92 13.14 -20.07 9.36
N ALA A 93 13.39 -19.63 8.11
CA ALA A 93 12.33 -19.49 7.12
C ALA A 93 11.52 -20.77 6.89
N SER A 94 12.19 -21.93 6.91
CA SER A 94 11.53 -23.23 6.81
C SER A 94 10.54 -23.48 7.94
N HIS A 95 10.86 -23.06 9.17
CA HIS A 95 9.97 -23.21 10.33
C HIS A 95 8.72 -22.35 10.19
N VAL A 96 8.87 -21.08 9.77
CA VAL A 96 7.74 -20.18 9.56
C VAL A 96 6.84 -20.70 8.43
N ILE A 97 7.42 -21.12 7.31
CA ILE A 97 6.68 -21.67 6.17
C ILE A 97 5.90 -22.92 6.58
N GLU A 98 6.53 -23.84 7.31
CA GLU A 98 5.85 -25.04 7.79
C GLU A 98 4.76 -24.71 8.80
N GLY A 99 5.00 -23.75 9.69
CA GLY A 99 3.97 -23.21 10.59
C GLY A 99 2.76 -22.65 9.83
N VAL A 100 2.99 -21.88 8.76
CA VAL A 100 1.92 -21.36 7.90
C VAL A 100 1.15 -22.48 7.21
N ARG A 101 1.83 -23.50 6.66
CA ARG A 101 1.16 -24.67 6.07
C ARG A 101 0.25 -25.37 7.07
N ASN A 102 0.74 -25.60 8.28
CA ASN A 102 -0.02 -26.24 9.35
C ASN A 102 -1.20 -25.37 9.81
N ALA A 103 -0.99 -24.05 9.95
CA ALA A 103 -2.03 -23.09 10.31
C ALA A 103 -3.18 -23.04 9.28
N VAL A 104 -2.84 -23.12 7.98
CA VAL A 104 -3.82 -23.18 6.89
C VAL A 104 -4.54 -24.53 6.88
N ALA A 105 -3.80 -25.65 7.02
CA ALA A 105 -4.34 -27.00 7.04
C ALA A 105 -5.29 -27.24 8.22
N ALA A 106 -4.99 -26.68 9.39
CA ALA A 106 -5.84 -26.78 10.59
C ALA A 106 -7.23 -26.16 10.39
N LEU A 107 -7.38 -25.23 9.45
CA LEU A 107 -8.66 -24.64 9.07
C LEU A 107 -9.34 -25.36 7.89
N GLY A 108 -8.73 -26.43 7.36
CA GLY A 108 -9.21 -27.14 6.17
C GLY A 108 -8.83 -26.48 4.85
N GLY A 109 -7.90 -25.52 4.86
CA GLY A 109 -7.31 -24.96 3.63
C GLY A 109 -6.10 -25.76 3.14
N SER A 110 -5.58 -25.38 1.97
CA SER A 110 -4.36 -25.97 1.41
C SER A 110 -3.45 -24.92 0.78
N VAL A 111 -2.15 -25.00 1.06
CA VAL A 111 -1.14 -24.19 0.37
C VAL A 111 -0.74 -24.86 -0.95
N VAL A 112 -0.92 -24.16 -2.06
CA VAL A 112 -0.70 -24.66 -3.42
C VAL A 112 0.73 -24.38 -3.90
N PHE A 113 1.21 -23.14 -3.73
CA PHE A 113 2.57 -22.77 -4.11
C PHE A 113 3.16 -21.76 -3.13
N ILE A 114 4.49 -21.65 -3.13
CA ILE A 114 5.24 -20.64 -2.38
C ILE A 114 6.38 -20.13 -3.26
N ASP A 115 6.39 -18.83 -3.52
CA ASP A 115 7.52 -18.14 -4.14
C ASP A 115 8.39 -17.45 -3.07
N ASP A 116 9.71 -17.41 -3.29
CA ASP A 116 10.70 -16.84 -2.38
C ASP A 116 11.30 -15.55 -2.94
N PHE A 117 11.29 -14.49 -2.12
CA PHE A 117 11.93 -13.20 -2.40
C PHE A 117 12.77 -12.73 -1.20
N GLY A 118 13.62 -13.60 -0.66
CA GLY A 118 14.50 -13.30 0.48
C GLY A 118 13.78 -13.52 1.81
N ARG A 119 13.42 -12.44 2.51
CA ARG A 119 12.58 -12.50 3.73
C ARG A 119 11.07 -12.49 3.44
N PHE A 120 10.68 -12.41 2.17
CA PHE A 120 9.28 -12.34 1.76
C PHE A 120 8.85 -13.63 1.08
N ARG A 121 7.60 -14.04 1.32
CA ARG A 121 6.97 -15.16 0.64
C ARG A 121 5.68 -14.70 -0.03
N ARG A 122 5.46 -15.18 -1.25
CA ARG A 122 4.13 -15.18 -1.88
C ARG A 122 3.58 -16.59 -1.73
N ILE A 123 2.46 -16.73 -1.05
CA ILE A 123 1.85 -18.01 -0.75
C ILE A 123 0.48 -18.07 -1.42
N GLY A 124 0.34 -18.92 -2.43
CA GLY A 124 -0.95 -19.23 -3.04
C GLY A 124 -1.65 -20.32 -2.25
N LEU A 125 -2.89 -20.09 -1.85
CA LEU A 125 -3.67 -21.04 -1.05
C LEU A 125 -5.14 -21.11 -1.46
N ASN A 126 -5.74 -22.26 -1.19
CA ASN A 126 -7.18 -22.49 -1.33
C ASN A 126 -7.82 -22.58 0.05
N TYR A 127 -8.89 -21.84 0.27
CA TYR A 127 -9.61 -21.77 1.53
C TYR A 127 -11.00 -21.17 1.32
N SER A 128 -12.04 -21.85 1.79
CA SER A 128 -13.44 -21.43 1.61
C SER A 128 -14.10 -20.84 2.86
N GLY A 129 -13.37 -20.74 3.97
CA GLY A 129 -13.90 -20.25 5.24
C GLY A 129 -13.76 -18.74 5.46
N ASP A 130 -13.78 -18.34 6.73
CA ASP A 130 -13.70 -16.94 7.15
C ASP A 130 -12.27 -16.39 7.04
N LEU A 131 -12.09 -15.32 6.27
CA LEU A 131 -10.79 -14.75 5.98
C LEU A 131 -10.11 -14.13 7.21
N GLY A 132 -10.89 -13.65 8.19
CA GLY A 132 -10.37 -13.21 9.49
C GLY A 132 -9.74 -14.36 10.26
N LYS A 133 -10.42 -15.51 10.34
CA LYS A 133 -9.87 -16.73 10.96
C LYS A 133 -8.62 -17.23 10.25
N LEU A 134 -8.59 -17.21 8.92
CA LEU A 134 -7.39 -17.56 8.15
C LEU A 134 -6.22 -16.64 8.50
N SER A 135 -6.47 -15.33 8.46
CA SER A 135 -5.45 -14.32 8.77
C SER A 135 -4.92 -14.48 10.19
N ASP A 136 -5.80 -14.71 11.17
CA ASP A 136 -5.45 -14.94 12.57
C ASP A 136 -4.64 -16.22 12.77
N SER A 137 -5.00 -17.30 12.08
CA SER A 137 -4.26 -18.55 12.13
C SER A 137 -2.83 -18.36 11.60
N ILE A 138 -2.67 -17.65 10.48
CA ILE A 138 -1.34 -17.35 9.91
C ILE A 138 -0.54 -16.43 10.85
N LEU A 139 -1.16 -15.36 11.39
CA LEU A 139 -0.50 -14.44 12.33
C LEU A 139 -0.14 -15.08 13.67
N SER A 140 -0.77 -16.22 14.03
CA SER A 140 -0.39 -16.99 15.22
C SER A 140 0.95 -17.72 15.06
N VAL A 141 1.44 -17.88 13.83
CA VAL A 141 2.74 -18.47 13.54
C VAL A 141 3.83 -17.47 13.90
N LYS A 142 4.62 -17.80 14.93
CA LYS A 142 5.73 -16.94 15.38
C LYS A 142 6.68 -16.63 14.22
N GLY A 143 6.94 -15.34 13.98
CA GLY A 143 7.80 -14.86 12.91
C GLY A 143 7.11 -14.67 11.55
N ALA A 144 5.79 -14.90 11.46
CA ALA A 144 5.00 -14.54 10.29
C ALA A 144 4.31 -13.18 10.48
N GLU A 145 4.52 -12.28 9.53
CA GLU A 145 3.74 -11.04 9.39
C GLU A 145 3.02 -11.04 8.05
N ILE A 146 1.79 -10.51 7.98
CA ILE A 146 1.02 -10.47 6.74
C ILE A 146 1.04 -9.04 6.18
N HIS A 147 1.59 -8.88 4.99
CA HIS A 147 1.50 -7.61 4.26
C HIS A 147 0.17 -7.44 3.53
N SER A 148 -0.36 -8.52 2.96
CA SER A 148 -1.65 -8.51 2.29
C SER A 148 -2.22 -9.90 2.10
N ILE A 149 -3.55 -9.99 2.04
CA ILE A 149 -4.24 -11.10 1.39
C ILE A 149 -5.07 -10.52 0.24
N GLY A 150 -5.01 -11.15 -0.92
CA GLY A 150 -5.82 -10.77 -2.07
C GLY A 150 -6.28 -11.99 -2.84
N ARG A 151 -7.30 -11.83 -3.68
CA ARG A 151 -7.71 -12.82 -4.68
C ARG A 151 -7.04 -12.55 -6.03
N SER A 152 -6.79 -11.27 -6.30
CA SER A 152 -6.26 -10.79 -7.58
C SER A 152 -5.18 -9.73 -7.42
N SER A 153 -4.83 -9.36 -6.18
CA SER A 153 -3.75 -8.41 -5.89
C SER A 153 -2.82 -8.87 -4.77
N GLU A 154 -1.63 -8.27 -4.71
CA GLU A 154 -0.72 -8.40 -3.58
C GLU A 154 0.03 -7.08 -3.34
N VAL A 155 0.38 -6.80 -2.08
CA VAL A 155 1.23 -5.68 -1.69
C VAL A 155 2.70 -6.11 -1.74
N ILE A 156 3.50 -5.38 -2.51
CA ILE A 156 4.96 -5.55 -2.61
C ILE A 156 5.60 -4.27 -2.11
N LYS A 157 6.27 -4.31 -0.96
CA LYS A 157 6.91 -3.13 -0.37
C LYS A 157 8.15 -3.50 0.41
N ASP A 158 9.16 -2.64 0.34
CA ASP A 158 10.45 -2.79 1.02
C ASP A 158 11.13 -1.42 1.15
N VAL A 159 12.24 -1.36 1.88
CA VAL A 159 13.12 -0.18 1.92
C VAL A 159 13.86 0.00 0.59
N GLY A 160 14.20 1.25 0.27
CA GLY A 160 14.89 1.62 -0.98
C GLY A 160 13.97 2.13 -2.08
N ASP A 161 14.57 2.47 -3.22
CA ASP A 161 13.84 3.02 -4.37
C ASP A 161 13.17 1.95 -5.25
N ALA A 162 12.43 2.39 -6.28
CA ALA A 162 11.65 1.50 -7.13
C ALA A 162 12.50 0.46 -7.88
N TYR A 163 13.75 0.76 -8.23
CA TYR A 163 14.63 -0.22 -8.88
C TYR A 163 15.19 -1.22 -7.89
N GLU A 164 15.49 -0.80 -6.66
CA GLU A 164 15.92 -1.71 -5.59
C GLU A 164 14.80 -2.70 -5.23
N LEU A 165 13.56 -2.19 -5.09
CA LEU A 165 12.37 -3.01 -4.89
C LEU A 165 12.17 -4.02 -6.04
N ASP A 166 12.32 -3.58 -7.29
CA ASP A 166 12.16 -4.43 -8.47
C ASP A 166 13.27 -5.47 -8.62
N LYS A 167 14.51 -5.12 -8.26
CA LYS A 167 15.62 -6.08 -8.25
C LYS A 167 15.33 -7.27 -7.34
N LYS A 168 14.64 -7.06 -6.22
CA LYS A 168 14.31 -8.10 -5.23
C LYS A 168 13.01 -8.83 -5.54
N HIS A 169 12.00 -8.14 -6.02
CA HIS A 169 10.65 -8.69 -6.16
C HIS A 169 10.21 -8.93 -7.60
N HIS A 170 10.97 -8.44 -8.57
CA HIS A 170 10.70 -8.57 -10.00
C HIS A 170 9.29 -8.10 -10.38
N PHE A 171 8.77 -7.08 -9.68
CA PHE A 171 7.41 -6.61 -9.87
C PHE A 171 7.24 -5.94 -11.25
N SER A 172 8.31 -5.49 -11.89
CA SER A 172 8.28 -4.98 -13.28
C SER A 172 7.78 -6.01 -14.30
N LYS A 173 7.82 -7.30 -13.97
CA LYS A 173 7.32 -8.38 -14.83
C LYS A 173 5.86 -8.73 -14.55
N VAL A 174 5.24 -8.12 -13.54
CA VAL A 174 3.90 -8.45 -13.08
C VAL A 174 2.87 -7.71 -13.93
N ASN A 175 2.07 -8.48 -14.66
CA ASN A 175 0.92 -8.00 -15.38
C ASN A 175 -0.27 -7.80 -14.43
N GLY A 176 -1.23 -6.97 -14.84
CA GLY A 176 -2.44 -6.70 -14.10
C GLY A 176 -3.34 -5.77 -14.91
N THR A 177 -4.48 -5.42 -14.37
CA THR A 177 -5.40 -4.45 -14.97
C THR A 177 -5.15 -3.04 -14.45
N HIS A 178 -4.68 -2.94 -13.21
CA HIS A 178 -4.40 -1.69 -12.55
C HIS A 178 -3.41 -1.90 -11.41
N GLY A 179 -2.86 -0.80 -10.92
CA GLY A 179 -2.06 -0.83 -9.72
C GLY A 179 -1.78 0.56 -9.20
N LEU A 180 -1.33 0.60 -7.96
CA LEU A 180 -0.94 1.82 -7.27
C LEU A 180 0.41 1.62 -6.61
N GLY A 181 1.08 2.72 -6.29
CA GLY A 181 2.36 2.69 -5.63
C GLY A 181 2.69 4.00 -4.96
N HIS A 182 3.74 3.93 -4.15
CA HIS A 182 4.13 5.03 -3.29
C HIS A 182 5.64 5.05 -3.08
N VAL A 183 6.21 6.25 -3.12
CA VAL A 183 7.58 6.54 -2.65
C VAL A 183 7.50 7.36 -1.37
N ARG A 184 8.16 6.89 -0.32
CA ARG A 184 8.08 7.49 1.01
C ARG A 184 9.38 8.19 1.37
N LEU A 185 9.24 9.32 2.04
CA LEU A 185 10.27 9.98 2.80
C LEU A 185 9.84 10.01 4.28
N ALA A 186 10.67 9.47 5.16
CA ALA A 186 10.46 9.42 6.58
C ALA A 186 10.92 10.75 7.20
N THR A 187 9.97 11.58 7.60
CA THR A 187 10.26 12.90 8.19
C THR A 187 10.50 12.81 9.71
N GLU A 188 9.66 12.04 10.40
CA GLU A 188 9.71 11.89 11.87
C GLU A 188 9.71 10.42 12.32
N SER A 189 9.23 9.53 11.45
CA SER A 189 9.11 8.09 11.70
C SER A 189 10.39 7.34 11.32
N GLN A 190 10.55 6.12 11.83
CA GLN A 190 11.66 5.26 11.41
C GLN A 190 11.54 4.84 9.94
N VAL A 191 12.70 4.63 9.31
CA VAL A 191 12.79 3.97 7.99
C VAL A 191 12.65 2.48 8.23
N ASP A 192 11.41 2.01 8.17
CA ASP A 192 11.07 0.59 8.22
C ASP A 192 9.92 0.28 7.26
N ILE A 193 9.72 -1.02 7.03
CA ILE A 193 8.74 -1.58 6.11
C ILE A 193 7.31 -1.46 6.64
N THR A 194 7.13 -1.41 7.97
CA THR A 194 5.80 -1.37 8.60
C THR A 194 5.10 -0.04 8.36
N HIS A 195 5.88 1.03 8.20
CA HIS A 195 5.38 2.36 7.83
C HIS A 195 5.35 2.58 6.32
N SER A 196 5.84 1.63 5.51
CA SER A 196 5.80 1.74 4.06
C SER A 196 4.39 1.49 3.53
N HIS A 197 3.99 2.32 2.58
CA HIS A 197 2.81 2.07 1.76
C HIS A 197 3.06 0.97 0.71
N PRO A 198 2.01 0.39 0.10
CA PRO A 198 0.59 0.54 0.44
C PRO A 198 0.19 -0.11 1.78
N PHE A 199 -0.93 0.35 2.33
CA PHE A 199 -1.59 -0.27 3.48
C PHE A 199 -2.77 -1.12 3.02
N TRP A 200 -2.82 -2.36 3.51
CA TRP A 200 -3.90 -3.31 3.24
C TRP A 200 -4.94 -3.27 4.34
N ALA A 201 -6.22 -3.32 3.98
CA ALA A 201 -7.32 -3.31 4.93
C ALA A 201 -7.51 -4.70 5.54
N TYR A 202 -6.80 -5.05 6.61
CA TYR A 202 -6.99 -6.34 7.28
C TYR A 202 -8.46 -6.51 7.74
N PRO A 203 -9.09 -7.70 7.57
CA PRO A 203 -8.66 -8.87 6.80
C PRO A 203 -9.34 -8.92 5.40
N PHE A 204 -9.72 -7.79 4.83
CA PHE A 204 -10.47 -7.70 3.58
C PHE A 204 -9.57 -7.86 2.37
N PRO A 205 -9.89 -8.76 1.42
CA PRO A 205 -9.00 -9.03 0.30
C PRO A 205 -9.03 -7.87 -0.70
N ASP A 206 -7.90 -7.65 -1.38
CA ASP A 206 -7.76 -6.76 -2.54
C ASP A 206 -8.01 -5.26 -2.28
N ILE A 207 -8.20 -4.83 -1.02
CA ILE A 207 -8.36 -3.40 -0.68
C ILE A 207 -7.05 -2.84 -0.15
N THR A 208 -6.46 -1.92 -0.90
CA THR A 208 -5.18 -1.28 -0.54
C THR A 208 -5.21 0.23 -0.75
N VAL A 209 -4.46 0.97 0.07
CA VAL A 209 -4.43 2.44 0.06
C VAL A 209 -3.01 2.98 0.02
N VAL A 210 -2.82 4.01 -0.79
CA VAL A 210 -1.68 4.94 -0.73
C VAL A 210 -2.18 6.33 -0.38
N HIS A 211 -1.48 7.02 0.51
CA HIS A 211 -1.93 8.29 1.08
C HIS A 211 -0.74 9.23 1.23
N ASN A 212 -0.96 10.50 0.92
CA ASN A 212 -0.03 11.59 1.11
C ASN A 212 -0.78 12.66 1.90
N GLY A 213 -0.30 12.96 3.10
CA GLY A 213 -1.06 13.76 4.04
C GLY A 213 -0.86 13.32 5.47
N GLN A 214 -1.69 13.87 6.34
CA GLN A 214 -1.80 13.51 7.73
C GLN A 214 -3.25 13.68 8.18
N LEU A 215 -3.80 12.63 8.79
CA LEU A 215 -5.12 12.66 9.40
C LEU A 215 -5.01 13.11 10.87
N THR A 216 -5.70 14.17 11.24
CA THR A 216 -5.71 14.73 12.61
C THR A 216 -6.58 13.92 13.55
N ASN A 217 -7.64 13.26 13.06
CA ASN A 217 -8.60 12.50 13.86
C ASN A 217 -8.36 10.98 13.88
N TYR A 218 -7.24 10.48 13.33
CA TYR A 218 -7.02 9.02 13.14
C TYR A 218 -7.06 8.20 14.43
N HIS A 219 -6.57 8.73 15.56
CA HIS A 219 -6.63 8.04 16.85
C HIS A 219 -8.07 7.83 17.36
N LYS A 220 -8.99 8.75 17.02
CA LYS A 220 -10.41 8.63 17.37
C LYS A 220 -11.04 7.53 16.52
N LEU A 221 -10.91 7.64 15.19
CA LEU A 221 -11.45 6.67 14.24
C LEU A 221 -10.92 5.25 14.50
N LYS A 222 -9.62 5.10 14.72
CA LYS A 222 -9.01 3.80 15.06
C LYS A 222 -9.65 3.16 16.28
N ARG A 223 -9.90 3.93 17.35
CA ARG A 223 -10.57 3.43 18.56
C ARG A 223 -12.02 3.01 18.29
N GLU A 224 -12.76 3.79 17.50
CA GLU A 224 -14.14 3.45 17.10
C GLU A 224 -14.20 2.16 16.28
N PHE A 225 -13.30 1.98 15.31
CA PHE A 225 -13.18 0.75 14.54
C PHE A 225 -12.76 -0.45 15.41
N GLN A 226 -11.82 -0.26 16.34
CA GLN A 226 -11.43 -1.32 17.28
C GLN A 226 -12.59 -1.77 18.18
N GLN A 227 -13.43 -0.84 18.66
CA GLN A 227 -14.64 -1.18 19.43
C GLN A 227 -15.65 -1.99 18.61
N ARG A 228 -15.62 -1.84 17.28
CA ARG A 228 -16.45 -2.59 16.33
C ARG A 228 -15.81 -3.91 15.88
N GLY A 229 -14.66 -4.28 16.41
CA GLY A 229 -13.97 -5.55 16.15
C GLY A 229 -12.94 -5.52 15.04
N PHE A 230 -12.64 -4.36 14.45
CA PHE A 230 -11.58 -4.24 13.45
C PHE A 230 -10.21 -4.29 14.11
N ARG A 231 -9.22 -4.84 13.38
CA ARG A 231 -7.83 -4.90 13.82
C ARG A 231 -6.96 -4.03 12.93
N PHE A 232 -5.90 -3.50 13.54
CA PHE A 232 -4.89 -2.68 12.90
C PHE A 232 -3.54 -3.31 13.16
N GLN A 233 -2.73 -3.41 12.13
CA GLN A 233 -1.38 -3.99 12.16
C GLN A 233 -0.32 -2.91 12.45
N THR A 234 -0.66 -1.64 12.27
CA THR A 234 0.29 -0.53 12.38
C THR A 234 -0.28 0.62 13.22
N HIS A 235 0.57 1.60 13.52
CA HIS A 235 0.17 2.86 14.14
C HIS A 235 0.05 4.01 13.12
N ASN A 236 0.14 3.71 11.82
CA ASN A 236 0.06 4.70 10.76
C ASN A 236 -1.41 5.11 10.54
N ASP A 237 -1.63 6.41 10.32
CA ASP A 237 -2.95 6.97 10.07
C ASP A 237 -3.57 6.47 8.76
N SER A 238 -2.73 6.18 7.76
CA SER A 238 -3.14 5.69 6.44
C SER A 238 -3.84 4.33 6.49
N GLU A 239 -3.53 3.49 7.49
CA GLU A 239 -4.24 2.22 7.69
C GLU A 239 -5.71 2.45 8.06
N VAL A 240 -6.04 3.56 8.73
CA VAL A 240 -7.43 3.95 9.04
C VAL A 240 -8.23 4.18 7.77
N ILE A 241 -7.63 4.76 6.73
CA ILE A 241 -8.31 4.96 5.44
C ILE A 241 -8.65 3.60 4.82
N ALA A 242 -7.71 2.65 4.82
CA ALA A 242 -7.93 1.31 4.27
C ALA A 242 -9.07 0.59 4.99
N VAL A 243 -9.06 0.57 6.34
CA VAL A 243 -10.11 -0.03 7.16
C VAL A 243 -11.46 0.67 6.98
N TYR A 244 -11.47 2.00 6.92
CA TYR A 244 -12.67 2.80 6.70
C TYR A 244 -13.36 2.44 5.38
N ILE A 245 -12.61 2.42 4.28
CA ILE A 245 -13.16 2.08 2.97
C ILE A 245 -13.63 0.63 2.94
N ALA A 246 -12.85 -0.30 3.50
CA ALA A 246 -13.23 -1.70 3.57
C ALA A 246 -14.53 -1.93 4.36
N ASP A 247 -14.72 -1.23 5.48
CA ASP A 247 -15.97 -1.28 6.23
C ASP A 247 -17.17 -0.81 5.39
N LYS A 248 -17.06 0.33 4.71
CA LYS A 248 -18.14 0.87 3.86
C LYS A 248 -18.48 -0.10 2.73
N LEU A 249 -17.47 -0.66 2.05
CA LEU A 249 -17.66 -1.65 0.98
C LEU A 249 -18.27 -2.96 1.50
N SER A 250 -17.87 -3.43 2.69
CA SER A 250 -18.45 -4.63 3.31
C SER A 250 -19.96 -4.49 3.59
N ARG A 251 -20.43 -3.25 3.75
CA ARG A 251 -21.84 -2.87 3.92
C ARG A 251 -22.54 -2.58 2.58
N ARG A 252 -21.96 -3.05 1.47
CA ARG A 252 -22.49 -2.92 0.10
C ARG A 252 -22.62 -1.47 -0.38
N ARG A 253 -21.83 -0.53 0.16
CA ARG A 253 -21.70 0.81 -0.43
C ARG A 253 -20.86 0.73 -1.70
N LYS A 254 -21.12 1.63 -2.64
CA LYS A 254 -20.25 1.79 -3.81
C LYS A 254 -18.96 2.49 -3.39
N LEU A 255 -17.87 2.26 -4.15
CA LEU A 255 -16.58 2.91 -3.87
C LEU A 255 -16.70 4.43 -3.88
N GLY A 256 -17.40 5.02 -4.86
CA GLY A 256 -17.64 6.46 -4.93
C GLY A 256 -18.29 7.00 -3.66
N ASP A 257 -19.42 6.44 -3.25
CA ASP A 257 -20.10 6.85 -2.01
C ASP A 257 -19.20 6.73 -0.76
N ALA A 258 -18.38 5.67 -0.68
CA ALA A 258 -17.47 5.47 0.44
C ALA A 258 -16.36 6.53 0.49
N LEU A 259 -15.84 6.93 -0.68
CA LEU A 259 -14.86 8.01 -0.80
C LEU A 259 -15.50 9.36 -0.50
N GLU A 260 -16.71 9.64 -0.97
CA GLU A 260 -17.44 10.87 -0.69
C GLU A 260 -17.67 11.04 0.82
N GLU A 261 -18.18 10.00 1.49
CA GLU A 261 -18.37 10.03 2.95
C GLU A 261 -17.04 10.23 3.70
N SER A 262 -15.92 9.73 3.15
CA SER A 262 -14.62 9.94 3.78
C SER A 262 -14.19 11.40 3.83
N LEU A 263 -14.66 12.25 2.91
CA LEU A 263 -14.30 13.67 2.87
C LEU A 263 -14.88 14.46 4.04
N ASP A 264 -15.93 13.94 4.67
CA ASP A 264 -16.55 14.53 5.86
C ASP A 264 -16.12 13.81 7.16
N ASP A 265 -15.89 12.49 7.11
CA ASP A 265 -15.52 11.70 8.29
C ASP A 265 -14.02 11.80 8.64
N LEU A 266 -13.15 11.99 7.64
CA LEU A 266 -11.70 12.14 7.83
C LEU A 266 -11.35 13.62 8.03
N ASP A 267 -10.56 13.91 9.06
CA ASP A 267 -10.07 15.27 9.33
C ASP A 267 -8.56 15.33 9.11
N GLY A 268 -8.08 16.43 8.52
CA GLY A 268 -6.66 16.63 8.18
C GLY A 268 -6.45 17.13 6.75
N THR A 269 -5.21 16.99 6.26
CA THR A 269 -4.86 17.23 4.85
C THR A 269 -4.46 15.91 4.25
N PHE A 270 -5.11 15.48 3.18
CA PHE A 270 -4.91 14.17 2.59
C PHE A 270 -5.27 14.16 1.10
N THR A 271 -4.42 13.48 0.35
CA THR A 271 -4.77 12.91 -0.95
C THR A 271 -4.47 11.43 -0.89
N TYR A 272 -5.44 10.59 -1.23
CA TYR A 272 -5.22 9.15 -1.24
C TYR A 272 -5.83 8.49 -2.47
N VAL A 273 -5.29 7.32 -2.80
CA VAL A 273 -5.80 6.43 -3.85
C VAL A 273 -6.03 5.06 -3.24
N VAL A 274 -7.18 4.49 -3.54
CA VAL A 274 -7.60 3.14 -3.16
C VAL A 274 -7.58 2.26 -4.40
N SER A 275 -7.08 1.04 -4.27
CA SER A 275 -7.26 -0.05 -5.24
C SER A 275 -8.15 -1.13 -4.61
N THR A 276 -9.04 -1.67 -5.42
CA THR A 276 -9.97 -2.76 -5.13
C THR A 276 -9.78 -3.89 -6.14
N ASP A 277 -10.57 -4.96 -6.07
CA ASP A 277 -10.56 -6.03 -7.08
C ASP A 277 -10.99 -5.56 -8.49
N SER A 278 -11.75 -4.47 -8.57
CA SER A 278 -12.49 -4.05 -9.76
C SER A 278 -12.06 -2.68 -10.29
N GLY A 279 -11.24 -1.94 -9.56
CA GLY A 279 -10.76 -0.63 -10.01
C GLY A 279 -10.06 0.19 -8.95
N ILE A 280 -9.85 1.47 -9.28
CA ILE A 280 -9.22 2.46 -8.39
C ILE A 280 -10.16 3.63 -8.13
N GLY A 281 -9.97 4.28 -6.99
CA GLY A 281 -10.61 5.56 -6.69
C GLY A 281 -9.69 6.48 -5.91
N MET A 282 -9.93 7.77 -6.01
CA MET A 282 -9.14 8.79 -5.32
C MET A 282 -10.05 9.77 -4.59
N ALA A 283 -9.52 10.37 -3.54
CA ALA A 283 -10.16 11.45 -2.81
C ALA A 283 -9.13 12.50 -2.43
N LYS A 284 -9.54 13.78 -2.51
CA LYS A 284 -8.73 14.94 -2.16
C LYS A 284 -9.44 15.79 -1.13
N ASP A 285 -8.74 16.13 -0.05
CA ASP A 285 -9.28 16.91 1.05
C ASP A 285 -9.76 18.32 0.63
N ARG A 286 -10.49 18.99 1.53
CA ARG A 286 -11.07 20.33 1.33
C ARG A 286 -10.05 21.44 1.13
N TRP A 287 -8.81 21.25 1.55
CA TRP A 287 -7.73 22.23 1.39
C TRP A 287 -6.94 22.00 0.11
N SER A 288 -7.08 20.82 -0.50
CA SER A 288 -6.41 20.47 -1.75
C SER A 288 -4.88 20.64 -1.68
N ALA A 289 -4.30 20.47 -0.48
CA ALA A 289 -2.94 20.91 -0.16
C ALA A 289 -1.84 20.07 -0.82
N LYS A 290 -2.15 18.82 -1.20
CA LYS A 290 -1.18 17.90 -1.81
C LYS A 290 -1.34 17.88 -3.34
N PRO A 291 -0.24 18.01 -4.10
CA PRO A 291 -0.28 18.01 -5.55
C PRO A 291 -0.76 16.64 -6.07
N PHE A 292 -1.61 16.69 -7.11
CA PHE A 292 -2.18 15.51 -7.71
C PHE A 292 -2.65 15.84 -9.14
N VAL A 293 -2.23 15.04 -10.10
CA VAL A 293 -2.47 15.23 -11.53
C VAL A 293 -3.02 13.93 -12.11
N ILE A 294 -3.91 14.06 -13.09
CA ILE A 294 -4.53 12.96 -13.81
C ILE A 294 -4.29 13.17 -15.30
N LEU A 295 -3.84 12.11 -15.97
CA LEU A 295 -3.87 11.98 -17.43
C LEU A 295 -4.82 10.82 -17.77
N GLU A 296 -5.74 11.04 -18.69
CA GLU A 296 -6.77 10.06 -19.05
C GLU A 296 -6.98 10.01 -20.57
N THR A 297 -7.00 8.80 -21.11
CA THR A 297 -7.39 8.47 -22.49
C THR A 297 -8.62 7.57 -22.48
N ASP A 298 -9.14 7.19 -23.65
CA ASP A 298 -10.25 6.24 -23.75
C ASP A 298 -9.88 4.85 -23.22
N GLU A 299 -8.59 4.48 -23.22
CA GLU A 299 -8.11 3.15 -22.85
C GLU A 299 -7.62 3.05 -21.40
N MET A 300 -7.03 4.12 -20.87
CA MET A 300 -6.38 4.08 -19.56
C MET A 300 -6.47 5.42 -18.83
N VAL A 301 -6.30 5.34 -17.51
CA VAL A 301 -6.14 6.48 -16.63
C VAL A 301 -4.86 6.30 -15.82
N GLY A 302 -4.12 7.39 -15.64
CA GLY A 302 -3.03 7.45 -14.69
C GLY A 302 -3.17 8.67 -13.80
N VAL A 303 -2.82 8.49 -12.54
CA VAL A 303 -2.83 9.53 -11.52
C VAL A 303 -1.49 9.55 -10.81
N ALA A 304 -0.98 10.73 -10.49
CA ALA A 304 0.27 10.85 -9.75
C ALA A 304 0.37 12.16 -8.99
N SER A 305 1.27 12.21 -8.00
CA SER A 305 1.60 13.47 -7.31
C SER A 305 2.28 14.50 -8.24
N GLU A 306 2.97 14.04 -9.28
CA GLU A 306 3.63 14.90 -10.26
C GLU A 306 3.44 14.39 -11.68
N GLU A 307 3.29 15.32 -12.61
CA GLU A 307 3.11 15.02 -14.04
C GLU A 307 4.32 14.27 -14.64
N VAL A 308 5.54 14.50 -14.13
CA VAL A 308 6.76 13.80 -14.60
C VAL A 308 6.62 12.28 -14.55
N ALA A 309 5.84 11.76 -13.58
CA ALA A 309 5.53 10.33 -13.51
C ALA A 309 4.61 9.89 -14.63
N LEU A 310 3.56 10.65 -14.92
CA LEU A 310 2.59 10.32 -15.96
C LEU A 310 3.22 10.38 -17.36
N ARG A 311 4.15 11.31 -17.60
CA ARG A 311 4.91 11.40 -18.85
C ARG A 311 5.86 10.22 -19.11
N ARG A 312 6.05 9.32 -18.13
CA ARG A 312 6.76 8.05 -18.36
C ARG A 312 5.93 7.05 -19.17
N ILE A 313 4.60 7.20 -19.19
CA ILE A 313 3.67 6.19 -19.70
C ILE A 313 2.58 6.75 -20.63
N PHE A 314 2.38 8.07 -20.65
CA PHE A 314 1.47 8.75 -21.58
C PHE A 314 2.24 9.59 -22.61
N PRO A 315 1.70 9.75 -23.82
CA PRO A 315 2.22 10.70 -24.80
C PRO A 315 1.97 12.16 -24.37
N ASP A 316 2.57 13.10 -25.10
CA ASP A 316 2.56 14.53 -24.74
C ASP A 316 1.17 15.19 -24.89
N ASP A 317 0.35 14.69 -25.81
CA ASP A 317 -0.93 15.26 -26.23
C ASP A 317 -2.16 14.78 -25.43
N VAL A 318 -1.95 14.19 -24.25
CA VAL A 318 -3.04 13.74 -23.39
C VAL A 318 -3.58 14.87 -22.52
N ARG A 319 -4.91 14.92 -22.39
CA ARG A 319 -5.59 15.89 -21.54
C ARG A 319 -5.14 15.74 -20.08
N ARG A 320 -4.66 16.85 -19.53
CA ARG A 320 -4.29 17.01 -18.13
C ARG A 320 -5.47 17.51 -17.31
N ILE A 321 -5.69 16.87 -16.16
CA ILE A 321 -6.71 17.26 -15.18
C ILE A 321 -6.04 17.36 -13.81
N GLU A 322 -6.35 18.41 -13.07
CA GLU A 322 -5.95 18.57 -11.67
C GLU A 322 -7.21 18.56 -10.81
N PRO A 323 -7.41 17.54 -9.95
CA PRO A 323 -8.55 17.51 -9.06
C PRO A 323 -8.56 18.71 -8.11
N GLN A 324 -9.75 19.26 -7.92
CA GLN A 324 -10.04 20.41 -7.08
C GLN A 324 -10.25 19.99 -5.61
N GLU A 325 -10.56 20.97 -4.77
CA GLU A 325 -10.92 20.72 -3.37
C GLU A 325 -12.17 19.83 -3.25
N HIS A 326 -12.17 18.96 -2.23
CA HIS A 326 -13.33 18.11 -1.93
C HIS A 326 -13.78 17.27 -3.14
N GLU A 327 -12.85 16.64 -3.84
CA GLU A 327 -13.15 15.89 -5.06
C GLU A 327 -12.89 14.39 -4.88
N VAL A 328 -13.79 13.59 -5.46
CA VAL A 328 -13.71 12.13 -5.57
C VAL A 328 -13.83 11.74 -7.03
N LEU A 329 -12.97 10.82 -7.45
CA LEU A 329 -13.05 10.20 -8.77
C LEU A 329 -12.84 8.70 -8.66
N THR A 330 -13.58 7.93 -9.45
CA THR A 330 -13.48 6.46 -9.50
C THR A 330 -13.41 5.96 -10.92
N TRP A 331 -12.57 4.94 -11.14
CA TRP A 331 -12.44 4.26 -12.42
C TRP A 331 -12.50 2.76 -12.21
N ASN A 332 -13.28 2.08 -13.06
CA ASN A 332 -13.45 0.64 -13.00
C ASN A 332 -12.87 -0.02 -14.25
N VAL A 333 -12.42 -1.26 -14.08
CA VAL A 333 -12.07 -2.14 -15.17
C VAL A 333 -13.37 -2.66 -15.80
N SER A 334 -13.70 -2.16 -16.99
CA SER A 334 -14.81 -2.65 -17.80
C SER A 334 -14.35 -3.89 -18.58
N LEU A 335 -14.58 -5.07 -18.00
CA LEU A 335 -14.42 -6.32 -18.74
C LEU A 335 -15.54 -6.40 -19.79
N ALA A 336 -15.21 -6.31 -21.08
CA ALA A 336 -16.15 -6.70 -22.12
C ALA A 336 -16.61 -8.15 -21.85
N PRO A 337 -17.90 -8.49 -22.02
CA PRO A 337 -18.36 -9.86 -21.82
C PRO A 337 -17.55 -10.79 -22.72
N ARG A 338 -16.77 -11.71 -22.12
CA ARG A 338 -16.06 -12.76 -22.85
C ARG A 338 -17.10 -13.66 -23.51
N ILE A 339 -17.50 -13.33 -24.73
CA ILE A 339 -18.29 -14.23 -25.57
C ILE A 339 -17.39 -15.44 -25.83
N LYS A 340 -17.66 -16.55 -25.13
CA LYS A 340 -17.10 -17.86 -25.48
C LYS A 340 -17.65 -18.23 -26.85
N VAL A 341 -16.95 -17.85 -27.91
CA VAL A 341 -17.16 -18.46 -29.22
C VAL A 341 -16.65 -19.89 -29.11
N ARG A 342 -17.56 -20.83 -28.90
CA ARG A 342 -17.31 -22.24 -29.20
C ARG A 342 -17.12 -22.32 -30.71
N LEU A 343 -15.88 -22.44 -31.15
CA LEU A 343 -15.60 -22.96 -32.48
C LEU A 343 -15.95 -24.44 -32.43
N ASN A 344 -16.95 -24.83 -33.21
CA ASN A 344 -17.32 -26.23 -33.43
C ASN A 344 -16.27 -26.94 -34.29
#